data_AF-A0A519JWR2-F1
#
_entry.id   AF-A0A519JWR2-F1
#
_cell.length_a   1.000
_cell.length_b   1.000
_cell.length_c   1.000
_cell.angle_alpha   90.00
_cell.angle_beta   90.00
_cell.angle_gamma   90.00
#
_symmetry.space_group_name_H-M   'P 1'
#
loop_
_entity.id
_entity.type
_entity.pdbx_description
1 polymer ?
#
loop_
_entity_poly.entity_id
_entity_poly.type
_entity_poly.pdbx_seq_one_letter_code
_entity_poly.pdbx_strand_id
1 'polypeptide(L)' 'EAVLAGKTMHSTAKEAAAIAKLADVKQLVLGHYSTRYDNIERFGEEARTIFPDVLLADDGKSFEF' A
#
# COMPACT_ATOMS: atom_id res chain seq x y z
N GLU A 1 -12.74 5.95 -3.51
CA GLU A 1 -11.35 5.82 -4.02
C GLU A 1 -11.18 4.80 -5.16
N ALA A 2 -11.87 3.65 -5.15
CA ALA A 2 -11.78 2.62 -6.21
C ALA A 2 -12.07 3.09 -7.65
N VAL A 3 -12.86 4.16 -7.85
CA VAL A 3 -13.29 4.63 -9.18
C VAL A 3 -12.21 5.43 -9.92
N LEU A 4 -11.22 6.00 -9.21
CA LEU A 4 -10.18 6.84 -9.83
C LEU A 4 -8.92 6.04 -10.22
N ALA A 5 -8.62 4.97 -9.50
CA ALA A 5 -7.45 4.10 -9.70
C ALA A 5 -7.42 3.50 -11.11
N GLY A 6 -8.52 2.86 -11.53
CA GLY A 6 -8.66 2.32 -12.89
C GLY A 6 -8.66 3.39 -14.00
N LYS A 7 -9.02 4.64 -13.67
CA LYS A 7 -9.02 5.77 -14.62
C LYS A 7 -7.66 6.45 -14.76
N THR A 8 -6.75 6.24 -13.82
CA THR A 8 -5.45 6.92 -13.76
C THR A 8 -4.26 5.95 -13.82
N MET A 9 -4.50 4.67 -14.15
CA MET A 9 -3.48 3.61 -14.16
C MET A 9 -2.73 3.44 -12.81
N HIS A 10 -3.40 3.77 -11.69
CA HIS A 10 -2.83 3.54 -10.36
C HIS A 10 -3.43 2.29 -9.73
N SER A 11 -2.62 1.54 -9.00
CA SER A 11 -3.05 0.39 -8.21
C SER A 11 -3.60 0.84 -6.85
N THR A 12 -4.65 0.19 -6.37
CA THR A 12 -5.10 0.40 -4.99
C THR A 12 -4.21 -0.33 -3.98
N ALA A 13 -4.19 0.12 -2.73
CA ALA A 13 -3.43 -0.54 -1.66
C ALA A 13 -3.85 -2.02 -1.47
N LYS A 14 -5.13 -2.32 -1.71
CA LYS A 14 -5.67 -3.69 -1.70
C LYS A 14 -5.09 -4.55 -2.81
N GLU A 15 -4.96 -4.02 -4.02
CA GLU A 15 -4.37 -4.74 -5.14
C GLU A 15 -2.87 -4.98 -4.91
N ALA A 16 -2.14 -3.98 -4.40
CA ALA A 16 -0.74 -4.15 -4.02
C ALA A 16 -0.58 -5.25 -2.96
N ALA A 17 -1.46 -5.29 -1.95
CA ALA A 17 -1.48 -6.34 -0.94
C ALA A 17 -1.83 -7.72 -1.51
N ALA A 18 -2.79 -7.79 -2.43
CA ALA A 18 -3.13 -9.04 -3.11
C ALA A 18 -1.94 -9.57 -3.93
N ILE A 19 -1.22 -8.69 -4.65
CA ILE A 19 -0.03 -9.06 -5.41
C ILE A 19 1.09 -9.52 -4.49
N ALA A 20 1.37 -8.82 -3.39
CA ALA A 20 2.36 -9.26 -2.40
C ALA A 20 2.04 -10.65 -1.83
N LYS A 21 0.77 -10.89 -1.49
CA LYS A 21 0.31 -12.20 -1.03
C LYS A 21 0.48 -13.29 -2.09
N LEU A 22 0.18 -12.98 -3.35
CA LEU A 22 0.34 -13.91 -4.48
C LEU A 22 1.81 -14.18 -4.81
N ALA A 23 2.67 -13.18 -4.62
CA ALA A 23 4.11 -13.26 -4.86
C ALA A 23 4.88 -13.88 -3.68
N ASP A 24 4.19 -14.26 -2.59
CA ASP A 24 4.78 -14.84 -1.37
C ASP A 24 5.97 -14.03 -0.84
N VAL A 25 5.84 -12.70 -0.85
CA VAL A 25 6.88 -11.81 -0.31
C VAL A 25 6.81 -11.77 1.21
N LYS A 26 7.94 -11.52 1.88
CA LYS A 26 7.98 -11.40 3.34
C LYS A 26 7.34 -10.11 3.85
N GLN A 27 7.51 -9.00 3.13
CA GLN A 27 7.00 -7.69 3.53
C GLN A 27 6.58 -6.88 2.28
N LEU A 28 5.47 -6.16 2.39
CA LEU A 28 5.00 -5.22 1.37
C LEU A 28 5.26 -3.81 1.86
N VAL A 29 6.07 -3.04 1.15
CA VAL A 29 6.25 -1.61 1.42
C VAL A 29 5.32 -0.81 0.51
N LEU A 30 4.35 -0.13 1.10
CA LEU A 30 3.50 0.84 0.42
C LEU A 30 4.14 2.23 0.54
N GLY A 31 4.42 2.85 -0.61
CA GLY A 31 4.94 4.20 -0.70
C GLY A 31 4.34 4.95 -1.89
N HIS A 32 4.77 6.19 -2.11
CA HIS A 32 4.27 7.06 -3.19
C HIS A 32 2.77 7.35 -3.08
N TYR A 33 2.31 7.72 -1.89
CA TYR A 33 0.94 8.19 -1.73
C TYR A 33 0.77 9.51 -2.47
N SER A 34 -0.37 9.68 -3.15
CA SER A 34 -0.71 10.99 -3.70
C SER A 34 -0.77 12.00 -2.55
N THR A 35 -0.05 13.11 -2.67
CA THR A 35 -0.03 14.24 -1.71
C THR A 35 -1.40 14.86 -1.42
N ARG A 36 -2.45 14.37 -2.08
CA ARG A 36 -3.86 14.70 -1.85
C ARG A 36 -4.49 13.96 -0.68
N TYR A 37 -3.84 12.92 -0.17
CA TYR A 37 -4.35 12.10 0.94
C TYR A 37 -3.35 12.16 2.11
N ASP A 38 -3.67 12.96 3.13
CA ASP A 38 -2.91 13.03 4.39
C ASP A 38 -2.90 11.69 5.16
N ASN A 39 -3.90 10.83 4.93
CA ASN A 39 -4.15 9.69 5.79
C ASN A 39 -3.75 8.36 5.12
N ILE A 40 -2.45 8.06 5.18
CA ILE A 40 -1.86 6.83 4.63
C ILE A 40 -2.23 5.58 5.43
N GLU A 41 -2.67 5.77 6.68
CA GLU A 41 -3.08 4.70 7.59
C GLU A 41 -4.26 3.90 7.04
N ARG A 42 -5.19 4.55 6.35
CA ARG A 42 -6.33 3.88 5.71
C ARG A 42 -5.89 2.89 4.63
N PHE A 43 -4.89 3.26 3.84
CA PHE A 43 -4.29 2.36 2.85
C PHE A 43 -3.58 1.18 3.51
N GLY A 44 -2.93 1.44 4.64
CA GLY A 44 -2.35 0.41 5.50
C GLY A 44 -3.37 -0.57 6.01
N GLU A 45 -4.45 -0.13 6.65
CA GLU A 45 -5.52 -1.00 7.15
C GLU A 45 -6.15 -1.83 6.02
N GLU A 46 -6.42 -1.21 4.87
CA GLU A 46 -6.99 -1.90 3.72
C GLU A 46 -6.07 -2.98 3.17
N ALA A 47 -4.78 -2.67 3.03
CA ALA A 47 -3.76 -3.62 2.61
C ALA A 47 -3.55 -4.72 3.65
N ARG A 48 -3.53 -4.36 4.95
CA ARG A 48 -3.35 -5.25 6.09
C ARG A 48 -4.45 -6.29 6.24
N THR A 49 -5.64 -5.96 5.75
CA THR A 49 -6.77 -6.90 5.65
C THR A 49 -6.48 -8.07 4.70
N ILE A 50 -5.65 -7.86 3.68
CA ILE A 50 -5.30 -8.88 2.68
C ILE A 50 -3.93 -9.50 2.98
N PHE A 51 -2.96 -8.66 3.33
CA PHE A 51 -1.58 -9.02 3.61
C PHE A 51 -1.14 -8.35 4.92
N PRO A 52 -0.92 -9.09 6.02
CA PRO A 52 -0.69 -8.50 7.34
C PRO A 52 0.66 -7.76 7.47
N ASP A 53 1.67 -8.13 6.68
CA ASP A 53 3.04 -7.59 6.72
C ASP A 53 3.23 -6.36 5.81
N VAL A 54 2.39 -5.34 6.04
CA VAL A 54 2.42 -4.08 5.30
C VAL A 54 3.20 -3.01 6.06
N LEU A 55 4.17 -2.41 5.37
CA LEU A 55 4.99 -1.30 5.84
C LEU A 55 4.57 -0.03 5.09
N LEU A 56 4.13 0.99 5.83
CA LEU A 56 3.83 2.30 5.27
C LEU A 56 5.10 3.14 5.24
N ALA A 57 5.66 3.34 4.05
CA ALA A 57 6.79 4.23 3.82
C ALA A 57 6.38 5.68 4.01
N ASP A 58 7.03 6.36 4.94
CA ASP A 58 6.82 7.77 5.25
C ASP A 58 8.15 8.52 5.09
N ASP A 59 8.09 9.84 4.93
CA ASP A 59 9.28 10.65 4.70
C ASP A 59 10.23 10.57 5.92
N GLY A 60 11.47 10.15 5.71
CA GLY A 60 12.44 9.90 6.78
C GLY A 60 12.31 8.54 7.48
N LYS A 61 11.41 7.65 7.05
CA LYS A 61 11.24 6.32 7.63
C LYS A 61 12.20 5.31 7.00
N SER A 62 13.11 4.77 7.81
CA SER A 62 14.01 3.69 7.42
C SER A 62 13.45 2.34 7.83
N PHE A 63 13.43 1.38 6.92
CA PHE A 63 13.18 -0.02 7.22
C PHE A 63 14.50 -0.76 7.17
N GLU A 64 14.80 -1.52 8.22
CA GLU A 64 15.98 -2.37 8.30
C GLU A 64 15.51 -3.81 8.10
N PHE A 65 16.11 -4.52 7.15
CA PHE A 65 15.70 -5.84 6.66
C PHE A 65 16.75 -6.90 6.98
#